data_AF-A0A0G4L6P0-F1
#
_entry.id   AF-A0A0G4L6P0-F1
#
_cell.length_a   1.000
_cell.length_b   1.000
_cell.length_c   1.000
_cell.angle_alpha   90.00
_cell.angle_beta   90.00
_cell.angle_gamma   90.00
#
_symmetry.space_group_name_H-M   'P 1'
#
loop_
_entity.id
_entity.type
_entity.pdbx_description
1 polymer ?
#
loop_
_entity_poly.entity_id
_entity_poly.type
_entity_poly.pdbx_seq_one_letter_code
_entity_poly.pdbx_strand_id
1 'polypeptide(L)'
;SRTFVHTPSIIEAEEAEEIGVEHLLRDIRDVAVGTLSTRITNQLQSLQGLHLRLRDIGAYLQKVLDGQLPVNHAILGNLQDVFNLLPNLSTPKASADGSTKPAGSELSYAMGVKTNDQLMAIYLSSLIRAITAFHDLIENKIQNRQQQEDKEAKKDEAANGDKDEKKDGAANGVNGDGKEGSDKEKETKEKKK
;
A
#
# COMPACT_ATOMS: atom_id res chain seq x y z
N SER A 1 -34.34 -21.66 33.59
CA SER A 1 -34.48 -20.67 32.51
C SER A 1 -33.62 -21.12 31.33
N ARG A 2 -34.20 -21.30 30.14
CA ARG A 2 -33.44 -21.52 28.90
C ARG A 2 -33.23 -20.15 28.27
N THR A 3 -31.98 -19.80 27.96
CA THR A 3 -31.61 -18.55 27.29
C THR A 3 -30.80 -18.87 26.05
N PHE A 4 -30.85 -18.00 25.05
CA PHE A 4 -29.91 -18.06 23.93
C PHE A 4 -28.55 -17.56 24.38
N VAL A 5 -27.50 -18.27 23.97
CA VAL A 5 -26.10 -17.91 24.23
C VAL A 5 -25.45 -17.59 22.89
N HIS A 6 -24.61 -16.57 22.87
CA HIS A 6 -23.86 -16.21 21.68
C HIS A 6 -22.85 -17.31 21.32
N THR A 7 -22.96 -17.82 20.10
CA THR A 7 -21.96 -18.71 19.50
C THR A 7 -21.22 -17.91 18.43
N PRO A 8 -19.87 -17.82 18.49
CA PRO A 8 -19.10 -17.18 17.43
C PRO A 8 -19.41 -17.80 16.07
N SER A 9 -19.75 -16.97 15.08
CA SER A 9 -20.07 -17.38 13.72
C SER A 9 -19.10 -16.74 12.74
N ILE A 10 -18.58 -17.52 11.81
CA ILE A 10 -17.71 -17.08 10.72
C ILE A 10 -18.37 -17.53 9.42
N ILE A 11 -18.29 -16.71 8.38
CA ILE A 11 -18.73 -17.08 7.04
C ILE A 11 -17.56 -17.78 6.38
N GLU A 12 -17.73 -19.05 6.04
CA GLU A 12 -16.82 -19.82 5.19
C GLU A 12 -17.54 -20.13 3.88
N ALA A 13 -16.78 -20.15 2.78
CA ALA A 13 -17.27 -20.50 1.45
C ALA A 13 -16.53 -21.76 0.98
N GLU A 14 -17.23 -22.64 0.28
CA GLU A 14 -16.59 -23.76 -0.43
C GLU A 14 -15.83 -23.25 -1.68
N GLU A 15 -14.85 -23.99 -2.19
CA GLU A 15 -14.05 -23.60 -3.37
C GLU A 15 -14.91 -23.16 -4.56
N ALA A 16 -16.01 -23.87 -4.84
CA ALA A 16 -16.94 -23.52 -5.91
C ALA A 16 -17.69 -22.20 -5.64
N GLU A 17 -17.99 -21.90 -4.37
CA GLU A 17 -18.66 -20.67 -3.95
C GLU A 17 -17.70 -19.48 -3.92
N GLU A 18 -16.44 -19.69 -3.48
CA GLU A 18 -15.40 -18.68 -3.46
C GLU A 18 -15.15 -18.11 -4.86
N ILE A 19 -15.04 -18.97 -5.88
CA ILE A 19 -14.88 -18.54 -7.28
C ILE A 19 -16.09 -17.69 -7.74
N GLY A 20 -17.31 -18.08 -7.34
CA GLY A 20 -18.52 -17.32 -7.63
C GLY A 20 -18.54 -15.95 -6.95
N VAL A 21 -18.13 -15.88 -5.69
CA VAL A 21 -18.03 -14.64 -4.92
C VAL A 21 -16.95 -13.72 -5.47
N GLU A 22 -15.76 -14.23 -5.79
CA GLU A 22 -14.68 -13.45 -6.39
C GLU A 22 -15.08 -12.85 -7.73
N HIS A 23 -15.78 -13.62 -8.57
CA HIS A 23 -16.28 -13.12 -9.84
C HIS A 23 -17.22 -11.91 -9.66
N LEU A 24 -18.12 -11.99 -8.69
CA LEU A 24 -19.05 -10.90 -8.36
C LEU A 24 -18.34 -9.68 -7.75
N LEU A 25 -17.28 -9.90 -6.98
CA LEU A 25 -16.54 -8.84 -6.28
C LEU A 25 -15.45 -8.18 -7.12
N ARG A 26 -15.15 -8.69 -8.32
CA ARG A 26 -14.09 -8.16 -9.19
C ARG A 26 -14.25 -6.68 -9.53
N ASP A 27 -15.48 -6.21 -9.67
CA ASP A 27 -15.77 -4.81 -10.05
C ASP A 27 -15.76 -3.84 -8.86
N ILE A 28 -15.76 -4.36 -7.63
CA ILE A 28 -15.87 -3.58 -6.39
C ILE A 28 -14.55 -3.63 -5.60
N ARG A 29 -13.86 -4.77 -5.64
CA ARG A 29 -12.59 -4.96 -4.94
C ARG A 29 -11.45 -4.51 -5.83
N ASP A 30 -10.92 -3.33 -5.54
CA ASP A 30 -9.73 -2.82 -6.21
C ASP A 30 -8.50 -3.70 -5.86
N VAL A 31 -8.09 -4.52 -6.83
CA VAL A 31 -6.93 -5.43 -6.73
C VAL A 31 -5.61 -4.65 -6.77
N ALA A 32 -5.63 -3.37 -7.17
CA ALA A 32 -4.43 -2.52 -7.23
C ALA A 32 -4.11 -1.83 -5.89
N VAL A 33 -4.92 -2.01 -4.84
CA VAL A 33 -4.65 -1.40 -3.53
C VAL A 33 -3.43 -2.09 -2.89
N GLY A 34 -2.32 -1.34 -2.81
CA GLY A 34 -1.10 -1.83 -2.18
C GLY A 34 -1.31 -2.30 -0.74
N THR A 35 -0.46 -3.23 -0.30
CA THR A 35 -0.53 -3.89 1.03
C THR A 35 -0.50 -2.91 2.21
N LEU A 36 0.05 -1.72 2.04
CA LEU A 36 0.08 -0.68 3.06
C LEU A 36 -1.28 0.03 3.21
N SER A 37 -1.94 0.37 2.11
CA SER A 37 -3.22 1.09 2.14
C SER A 37 -4.33 0.21 2.72
N THR A 38 -4.35 -1.07 2.34
CA THR A 38 -5.25 -2.06 2.96
C THR A 38 -4.98 -2.22 4.45
N ARG A 39 -3.70 -2.30 4.87
CA ARG A 39 -3.33 -2.40 6.29
C ARG A 39 -3.76 -1.17 7.10
N ILE A 40 -3.55 0.03 6.59
CA ILE A 40 -3.97 1.28 7.26
C ILE A 40 -5.49 1.32 7.42
N THR A 41 -6.21 0.97 6.35
CA THR A 41 -7.68 0.91 6.37
C THR A 41 -8.17 -0.10 7.40
N ASN A 42 -7.60 -1.30 7.43
CA ASN A 42 -7.94 -2.33 8.40
C ASN A 42 -7.65 -1.89 9.84
N GLN A 43 -6.53 -1.20 10.09
CA GLN A 43 -6.20 -0.68 11.42
C GLN A 43 -7.21 0.38 11.87
N LEU A 44 -7.61 1.28 10.97
CA LEU A 44 -8.62 2.30 11.26
C LEU A 44 -9.97 1.66 11.59
N GLN A 45 -10.42 0.73 10.76
CA GLN A 45 -11.68 0.00 10.97
C GLN A 45 -11.66 -0.79 12.29
N SER A 46 -10.54 -1.43 12.63
CA SER A 46 -10.37 -2.16 13.89
C SER A 46 -10.49 -1.25 15.10
N LEU A 47 -9.89 -0.05 15.03
CA LEU A 47 -9.98 0.95 16.11
C LEU A 47 -11.41 1.50 16.26
N GLN A 48 -12.08 1.79 15.16
CA GLN A 48 -13.49 2.22 15.17
C GLN A 48 -14.40 1.13 15.74
N GLY A 49 -14.17 -0.13 15.37
CA GLY A 49 -14.87 -1.28 15.93
C GLY A 49 -14.69 -1.38 17.44
N LEU A 50 -13.45 -1.25 17.94
CA LEU A 50 -13.17 -1.22 19.38
C LEU A 50 -13.89 -0.07 20.10
N HIS A 51 -13.88 1.13 19.51
CA HIS A 51 -14.57 2.29 20.08
C HIS A 51 -16.08 2.05 20.23
N LEU A 52 -16.73 1.49 19.20
CA LEU A 52 -18.15 1.18 19.23
C LEU A 52 -18.46 0.13 20.31
N ARG A 53 -17.64 -0.92 20.43
CA ARG A 53 -17.81 -1.95 21.47
C ARG A 53 -17.66 -1.38 22.89
N LEU A 54 -16.69 -0.50 23.12
CA LEU A 54 -16.54 0.19 24.41
C LEU A 54 -17.75 1.08 24.74
N ARG A 55 -18.30 1.76 23.73
CA ARG A 55 -19.51 2.57 23.89
C ARG A 55 -20.72 1.71 24.25
N ASP A 56 -20.88 0.54 23.63
CA ASP A 56 -21.97 -0.38 23.92
C ASP A 56 -21.90 -0.91 25.37
N ILE A 57 -20.68 -1.20 25.87
CA ILE A 57 -20.46 -1.56 27.28
C ILE A 57 -20.90 -0.41 28.20
N GLY A 58 -20.50 0.82 27.89
CA GLY A 58 -20.93 2.01 28.66
C GLY A 58 -22.45 2.19 28.67
N ALA A 59 -23.09 2.03 27.51
CA ALA A 59 -24.55 2.11 27.39
C ALA A 59 -25.27 1.02 28.21
N TYR A 60 -24.72 -0.21 28.25
CA TYR A 60 -25.24 -1.27 29.11
C TYR A 60 -25.14 -0.91 30.60
N LEU A 61 -23.97 -0.44 31.06
CA LEU A 61 -23.77 -0.05 32.45
C LEU A 61 -24.70 1.09 32.87
N GLN A 62 -24.92 2.07 31.98
CA GLN A 62 -25.88 3.15 32.23
C GLN A 62 -27.31 2.62 32.42
N LYS A 63 -27.76 1.70 31.56
CA LYS A 63 -29.11 1.10 31.68
C LYS A 63 -29.28 0.27 32.95
N VAL A 64 -28.21 -0.36 33.43
CA VAL A 64 -28.22 -1.09 34.72
C VAL A 64 -28.29 -0.10 35.89
N LEU A 65 -27.55 1.01 35.83
CA LEU A 65 -27.60 2.08 36.83
C LEU A 65 -28.98 2.74 36.90
N ASP A 66 -29.60 2.99 35.74
CA ASP A 66 -30.94 3.58 35.61
C ASP A 66 -32.06 2.58 35.99
N GLY A 67 -31.72 1.34 36.34
CA GLY A 67 -32.66 0.28 36.74
C GLY A 67 -33.49 -0.31 35.60
N GLN A 68 -33.18 0.01 34.34
CA GLN A 68 -33.90 -0.49 33.16
C GLN A 68 -33.56 -1.95 32.84
N LEU A 69 -32.40 -2.43 33.28
CA LEU A 69 -31.92 -3.80 33.07
C LEU A 69 -31.49 -4.43 34.40
N PRO A 70 -31.79 -5.73 34.63
CA PRO A 70 -31.31 -6.44 35.80
C PRO A 70 -29.79 -6.66 35.72
N VAL A 71 -29.14 -6.70 36.89
CA VAL A 71 -27.70 -6.92 37.00
C VAL A 71 -27.34 -8.33 36.56
N ASN A 72 -26.49 -8.45 35.54
CA ASN A 72 -25.88 -9.72 35.13
C ASN A 72 -24.45 -9.83 35.66
N HIS A 73 -24.23 -10.70 36.65
CA HIS A 73 -22.92 -10.90 37.28
C HIS A 73 -21.87 -11.50 36.33
N ALA A 74 -22.25 -12.24 35.30
CA ALA A 74 -21.29 -12.79 34.32
C ALA A 74 -20.63 -11.67 33.50
N ILE A 75 -21.39 -10.65 33.12
CA ILE A 75 -20.87 -9.49 32.37
C ILE A 75 -19.93 -8.66 33.26
N LEU A 76 -20.29 -8.46 34.54
CA LEU A 76 -19.44 -7.74 35.49
C LEU A 76 -18.14 -8.49 35.80
N GLY A 77 -18.18 -9.82 35.89
CA GLY A 77 -16.97 -10.65 36.05
C GLY A 77 -16.01 -10.48 34.88
N ASN A 78 -16.51 -10.59 33.64
CA ASN A 78 -15.70 -10.35 32.45
C ASN A 78 -15.12 -8.93 32.41
N LEU A 79 -15.89 -7.93 32.85
CA LEU A 79 -15.42 -6.54 32.90
C LEU A 79 -14.33 -6.34 33.96
N GLN A 80 -14.42 -7.04 35.10
CA GLN A 80 -13.37 -7.06 36.11
C GLN A 80 -12.08 -7.67 35.55
N ASP A 81 -12.19 -8.78 34.81
CA ASP A 81 -11.03 -9.40 34.16
C ASP A 81 -10.38 -8.46 33.14
N VAL A 82 -11.16 -7.70 32.37
CA VAL A 82 -10.65 -6.69 31.43
C VAL A 82 -9.79 -5.64 32.14
N PHE A 83 -10.24 -5.11 33.28
CA PHE A 83 -9.46 -4.14 34.05
C PHE A 83 -8.25 -4.78 34.75
N ASN A 84 -8.38 -6.02 35.20
CA ASN A 84 -7.29 -6.75 35.84
C ASN A 84 -6.17 -7.13 34.86
N LEU A 85 -6.51 -7.37 33.59
CA LEU A 85 -5.58 -7.67 32.52
C LEU A 85 -5.09 -6.43 31.78
N LEU A 86 -5.46 -5.22 32.22
CA LEU A 86 -4.99 -4.00 31.60
C LEU A 86 -3.47 -3.89 31.78
N PRO A 87 -2.70 -3.80 30.68
CA PRO A 87 -1.25 -3.82 30.75
C PRO A 87 -0.73 -2.59 31.49
N ASN A 88 0.03 -2.82 32.57
CA ASN A 88 0.68 -1.76 33.32
C ASN A 88 1.99 -1.35 32.62
N LEU A 89 2.04 -0.12 32.11
CA LEU A 89 3.21 0.42 31.39
C LEU A 89 4.33 0.93 32.31
N SER A 90 4.05 1.12 33.60
CA SER A 90 4.96 1.75 34.57
C SER A 90 5.48 0.84 35.67
N THR A 91 4.96 -0.39 35.81
CA THR A 91 5.34 -1.24 36.94
C THR A 91 6.72 -1.86 36.70
N PRO A 92 7.69 -1.66 37.62
CA PRO A 92 8.91 -2.45 37.59
C PRO A 92 8.51 -3.91 37.84
N LYS A 93 8.91 -4.84 36.96
CA LYS A 93 8.99 -6.23 37.40
C LYS A 93 9.97 -6.22 38.57
N ALA A 94 9.50 -6.60 39.75
CA ALA A 94 10.35 -6.83 40.89
C ALA A 94 11.40 -7.85 40.46
N SER A 95 12.60 -7.37 40.17
CA SER A 95 13.80 -8.18 40.19
C SER A 95 13.78 -8.92 41.53
N ALA A 96 13.95 -10.24 41.51
CA ALA A 96 14.07 -11.06 42.71
C ALA A 96 15.21 -10.60 43.64
N ASP A 97 16.08 -9.72 43.14
CA ASP A 97 17.11 -9.02 43.86
C ASP A 97 16.67 -7.56 44.04
N GLY A 98 16.41 -7.11 45.27
CA GLY A 98 15.73 -5.86 45.67
C GLY A 98 16.38 -4.53 45.25
N SER A 99 17.17 -4.52 44.17
CA SER A 99 17.66 -3.32 43.50
C SER A 99 16.55 -2.70 42.65
N THR A 100 16.08 -1.53 43.08
CA THR A 100 15.09 -0.71 42.38
C THR A 100 15.69 -0.18 41.08
N LYS A 101 15.56 -0.92 39.97
CA LYS A 101 15.75 -0.36 38.62
C LYS A 101 14.63 0.67 38.35
N PRO A 102 14.91 1.78 37.65
CA PRO A 102 13.94 2.84 37.45
C PRO A 102 12.68 2.31 36.74
N ALA A 103 11.56 2.49 37.43
CA ALA A 103 10.22 2.03 37.10
C ALA A 103 9.73 2.60 35.76
N GLY A 104 9.74 1.77 34.71
CA GLY A 104 9.29 2.13 33.37
C GLY A 104 10.32 1.91 32.27
N SER A 105 11.57 1.55 32.60
CA SER A 105 12.62 1.46 31.58
C SER A 105 12.59 0.18 30.74
N GLU A 106 12.17 -0.99 31.24
CA GLU A 106 12.39 -2.24 30.48
C GLU A 106 11.53 -2.36 29.22
N LEU A 107 10.21 -2.11 29.31
CA LEU A 107 9.33 -2.15 28.14
C LEU A 107 9.64 -1.00 27.17
N SER A 108 9.89 0.21 27.68
CA SER A 108 10.24 1.36 26.85
C SER A 108 11.61 1.19 26.19
N TYR A 109 12.59 0.61 26.90
CA TYR A 109 13.90 0.23 26.37
C TYR A 109 13.76 -0.86 25.31
N ALA A 110 12.99 -1.91 25.56
CA ALA A 110 12.74 -2.97 24.58
C ALA A 110 12.06 -2.43 23.31
N MET A 111 11.07 -1.54 23.45
CA MET A 111 10.44 -0.81 22.34
C MET A 111 11.45 0.07 21.60
N GLY A 112 12.32 0.78 22.33
CA GLY A 112 13.38 1.61 21.76
C GLY A 112 14.40 0.81 20.96
N VAL A 113 14.90 -0.31 21.52
CA VAL A 113 15.81 -1.24 20.83
C VAL A 113 15.16 -1.78 19.56
N LYS A 114 13.90 -2.26 19.64
CA LYS A 114 13.20 -2.78 18.46
C LYS A 114 12.96 -1.74 17.38
N THR A 115 12.62 -0.51 17.77
CA THR A 115 12.45 0.59 16.82
C THR A 115 13.77 0.93 16.12
N ASN A 116 14.87 0.95 16.88
CA ASN A 116 16.20 1.22 16.34
C ASN A 116 16.65 0.13 15.35
N ASP A 117 16.44 -1.15 15.70
CA ASP A 117 16.74 -2.28 14.81
C ASP A 117 15.96 -2.19 13.49
N GLN A 118 14.66 -1.90 13.58
CA GLN A 118 13.80 -1.77 12.42
C GLN A 118 14.20 -0.57 11.54
N LEU A 119 14.59 0.55 12.16
CA LEU A 119 15.07 1.72 11.45
C LEU A 119 16.39 1.45 10.71
N MET A 120 17.31 0.70 11.33
CA MET A 120 18.55 0.29 10.68
C MET A 120 18.28 -0.56 9.42
N ALA A 121 17.32 -1.48 9.48
CA ALA A 121 16.90 -2.26 8.31
C ALA A 121 16.30 -1.40 7.19
N ILE A 122 15.53 -0.35 7.54
CA ILE A 122 14.99 0.61 6.58
C ILE A 122 16.12 1.40 5.91
N TYR A 123 17.11 1.88 6.68
CA TYR A 123 18.26 2.59 6.12
C TYR A 123 19.07 1.71 5.17
N LEU A 124 19.37 0.46 5.54
CA LEU A 124 20.06 -0.48 4.65
C LEU A 124 19.27 -0.70 3.35
N SER A 125 17.95 -0.90 3.45
CA SER A 125 17.07 -1.07 2.30
C SER A 125 17.06 0.17 1.39
N SER A 126 17.09 1.37 1.97
CA SER A 126 17.15 2.62 1.21
C SER A 126 18.48 2.79 0.46
N LEU A 127 19.59 2.36 1.06
CA LEU A 127 20.90 2.39 0.42
C LEU A 127 20.97 1.43 -0.77
N ILE A 128 20.45 0.21 -0.62
CA ILE A 128 20.37 -0.77 -1.72
C ILE A 128 19.53 -0.21 -2.87
N ARG A 129 18.36 0.39 -2.58
CA ARG A 129 17.53 1.05 -3.62
C ARG A 129 18.26 2.18 -4.34
N ALA A 130 19.07 2.97 -3.64
CA ALA A 130 19.87 4.02 -4.28
C ALA A 130 20.91 3.44 -5.26
N ILE A 131 21.55 2.33 -4.90
CA ILE A 131 22.52 1.64 -5.78
C ILE A 131 21.81 1.03 -7.00
N THR A 132 20.63 0.43 -6.81
CA THR A 132 19.82 -0.09 -7.92
C THR A 132 19.39 1.04 -8.85
N ALA A 133 18.90 2.15 -8.32
CA ALA A 133 18.52 3.32 -9.11
C ALA A 133 19.71 3.92 -9.89
N PHE A 134 20.92 3.87 -9.31
CA PHE A 134 22.14 4.25 -10.05
C PHE A 134 22.45 3.30 -11.20
N HIS A 135 22.29 1.98 -11.02
CA HIS A 135 22.43 1.03 -12.12
C HIS A 135 21.41 1.29 -13.22
N ASP A 136 20.15 1.54 -12.86
CA ASP A 136 19.09 1.88 -13.81
C ASP A 136 19.41 3.17 -14.59
N LEU A 137 20.04 4.17 -13.96
CA LEU A 137 20.50 5.39 -14.63
C LEU A 137 21.63 5.10 -15.63
N ILE A 138 22.61 4.29 -15.24
CA ILE A 138 23.71 3.89 -16.11
C ILE A 138 23.16 3.15 -17.34
N GLU A 139 22.26 2.19 -17.12
CA GLU A 139 21.59 1.43 -18.17
C GLU A 139 20.81 2.36 -19.11
N ASN A 140 20.02 3.29 -18.56
CA ASN A 140 19.30 4.30 -19.34
C ASN A 140 20.25 5.16 -20.20
N LYS A 141 21.42 5.53 -19.66
CA LYS A 141 22.43 6.30 -20.40
C LYS A 141 23.08 5.50 -21.53
N ILE A 142 23.40 4.22 -21.30
CA ILE A 142 23.96 3.33 -22.34
C ILE A 142 22.92 3.13 -23.45
N GLN A 143 21.68 2.83 -23.09
CA GLN A 143 20.59 2.66 -24.05
C GLN A 143 20.34 3.93 -24.88
N ASN A 144 20.30 5.11 -24.26
CA ASN A 144 20.15 6.36 -24.99
C ASN A 144 21.30 6.62 -25.97
N ARG A 145 22.54 6.32 -25.57
CA ARG A 145 23.71 6.48 -26.44
C ARG A 145 23.65 5.53 -27.63
N GLN A 146 23.36 4.23 -27.40
CA GLN A 146 23.22 3.26 -28.48
C GLN A 146 22.11 3.66 -29.46
N GLN A 147 20.96 4.11 -28.95
CA GLN A 147 19.87 4.58 -29.80
C GLN A 147 20.24 5.83 -30.62
N GLN A 148 21.14 6.67 -30.10
CA GLN A 148 21.61 7.86 -30.79
C GLN A 148 22.59 7.48 -31.91
N GLU A 149 23.53 6.57 -31.63
CA GLU A 149 24.45 5.99 -32.61
C GLU A 149 23.68 5.23 -33.72
N ASP A 150 22.65 4.44 -33.38
CA ASP A 150 21.79 3.75 -34.35
C ASP A 150 20.97 4.72 -35.20
N LYS A 151 20.53 5.86 -34.64
CA LYS A 151 19.81 6.91 -35.38
C LYS A 151 20.72 7.70 -36.31
N GLU A 152 21.97 7.92 -35.91
CA GLU A 152 22.99 8.57 -36.74
C GLU A 152 23.43 7.66 -37.90
N ALA A 153 23.68 6.37 -37.64
CA ALA A 153 23.98 5.38 -38.68
C ALA A 153 22.86 5.27 -39.74
N LYS A 154 21.58 5.29 -39.32
CA LYS A 154 20.43 5.29 -40.24
C LYS A 154 20.30 6.58 -41.06
N LYS A 155 20.77 7.72 -40.55
CA LYS A 155 20.80 8.98 -41.31
C LYS A 155 21.91 8.99 -42.35
N ASP A 156 23.06 8.40 -42.03
CA ASP A 156 24.20 8.31 -42.96
C ASP A 156 23.95 7.28 -44.09
N GLU A 157 23.24 6.18 -43.82
CA GLU A 157 22.77 5.25 -44.87
C GLU A 157 21.74 5.90 -45.81
N ALA A 158 20.84 6.75 -45.29
CA ALA A 158 19.90 7.50 -46.12
C ALA A 158 20.59 8.58 -46.97
N ALA A 159 21.72 9.14 -46.53
CA ALA A 159 22.50 10.12 -47.27
C ALA A 159 23.39 9.50 -48.37
N ASN A 160 23.79 8.23 -48.24
CA ASN A 160 24.58 7.52 -49.25
C ASN A 160 23.73 6.80 -50.31
N GLY A 161 22.41 6.70 -50.14
CA GLY A 161 21.48 6.12 -51.12
C GLY A 161 21.12 7.04 -52.30
N ASP A 162 21.49 8.32 -52.27
CA ASP A 162 21.09 9.34 -53.28
C ASP A 162 22.14 9.55 -54.39
N LYS A 163 23.01 8.57 -54.66
CA LYS A 163 24.11 8.68 -55.65
C LYS A 163 24.03 7.71 -56.82
N ASP A 164 22.86 7.11 -57.09
CA ASP A 164 22.70 6.19 -58.23
C ASP A 164 21.48 6.44 -59.12
N GLU A 165 20.93 7.66 -59.16
CA GLU A 165 19.98 8.07 -60.21
C GLU A 165 20.29 9.47 -60.74
N LYS A 166 21.04 9.52 -61.84
CA LYS A 166 21.06 10.70 -62.72
C LYS A 166 20.75 10.27 -64.14
N LYS A 167 19.47 10.29 -64.52
CA LYS A 167 19.07 10.58 -65.89
C LYS A 167 17.65 11.15 -66.02
N ASP A 168 17.61 12.26 -66.75
CA ASP A 168 16.51 12.90 -67.46
C ASP A 168 15.57 13.87 -66.73
N GLY A 169 15.56 15.13 -67.20
CA GLY A 169 14.32 15.90 -67.30
C GLY A 169 14.27 17.33 -66.73
N ALA A 170 14.91 18.28 -67.40
CA ALA A 170 14.43 19.66 -67.69
C ALA A 170 13.75 20.56 -66.61
N ALA A 171 14.41 21.70 -66.37
CA ALA A 171 13.88 23.08 -66.44
C ALA A 171 12.90 23.65 -65.39
N ASN A 172 13.47 24.56 -64.57
CA ASN A 172 13.06 25.97 -64.33
C ASN A 172 12.04 26.36 -63.22
N GLY A 173 12.45 27.35 -62.40
CA GLY A 173 11.59 28.31 -61.66
C GLY A 173 11.46 28.05 -60.15
N VAL A 174 12.32 28.56 -59.25
CA VAL A 174 12.37 29.92 -58.63
C VAL A 174 11.32 30.16 -57.52
N ASN A 175 11.87 30.49 -56.33
CA ASN A 175 11.29 31.09 -55.11
C ASN A 175 10.36 30.22 -54.25
N GLY A 176 10.46 30.18 -52.92
CA GLY A 176 11.26 30.95 -51.97
C GLY A 176 10.56 30.92 -50.62
N ASP A 177 11.31 30.51 -49.59
CA ASP A 177 11.26 30.91 -48.17
C ASP A 177 9.95 30.86 -47.36
N GLY A 178 10.03 30.23 -46.17
CA GLY A 178 9.49 30.86 -44.97
C GLY A 178 8.44 30.11 -44.14
N LYS A 179 8.94 29.31 -43.19
CA LYS A 179 8.59 29.30 -41.74
C LYS A 179 7.34 28.58 -41.18
N GLU A 180 7.64 27.75 -40.16
CA GLU A 180 6.96 27.51 -38.85
C GLU A 180 5.45 27.25 -38.87
N GLY A 181 4.86 26.18 -38.34
CA GLY A 181 5.26 25.22 -37.30
C GLY A 181 4.03 24.94 -36.41
N SER A 182 3.74 23.66 -36.14
CA SER A 182 2.80 23.13 -35.10
C SER A 182 1.28 23.36 -35.38
N ASP A 183 0.33 22.45 -35.18
CA ASP A 183 0.24 21.20 -34.41
C ASP A 183 -0.99 20.37 -34.91
N LYS A 184 -0.89 19.05 -34.76
CA LYS A 184 -1.92 18.03 -34.45
C LYS A 184 -3.15 17.71 -35.33
N GLU A 185 -3.39 16.38 -35.30
CA GLU A 185 -4.65 15.65 -35.38
C GLU A 185 -5.30 15.45 -36.75
N LYS A 186 -5.30 14.21 -37.27
CA LYS A 186 -6.35 13.21 -36.98
C LYS A 186 -6.23 11.93 -37.83
N GLU A 187 -6.60 10.82 -37.17
CA GLU A 187 -7.40 9.70 -37.71
C GLU A 187 -6.74 8.80 -38.79
N THR A 188 -6.97 7.47 -38.83
CA THR A 188 -8.24 6.79 -38.61
C THR A 188 -8.05 5.25 -38.59
N LYS A 189 -8.86 4.58 -37.74
CA LYS A 189 -9.52 3.26 -37.94
C LYS A 189 -8.61 2.01 -38.03
N GLU A 190 -8.97 0.88 -37.44
CA GLU A 190 -10.27 0.26 -37.65
C GLU A 190 -10.68 -0.75 -36.56
N LYS A 191 -11.92 -0.57 -36.07
CA LYS A 191 -12.72 -1.58 -35.35
C LYS A 191 -13.36 -2.53 -36.39
N LYS A 192 -13.35 -3.83 -36.06
CA LYS A 192 -14.40 -4.86 -36.23
C LYS A 192 -13.92 -6.12 -36.96
N LYS A 193 -13.80 -7.20 -36.19
CA LYS A 193 -14.79 -8.27 -36.28
C LYS A 193 -14.99 -8.91 -34.91
#